data_AF-A0A957C2M2-F1
#
_entry.id   AF-A0A957C2M2-F1
#
_cell.length_a   1.000
_cell.length_b   1.000
_cell.length_c   1.000
_cell.angle_alpha   90.00
_cell.angle_beta   90.00
_cell.angle_gamma   90.00
#
_symmetry.space_group_name_H-M   'P 1'
#
loop_
_entity.id
_entity.type
_entity.pdbx_description
1 polymer ?
#
loop_
_entity_poly.entity_id
_entity_poly.type
_entity_poly.pdbx_seq_one_letter_code
_entity_poly.pdbx_strand_id
1 'polypeptide(L)'
;MPKRQKLQSELKGERDYGVFLAAQMGGVPEELQLMIQTAQLDEQAGGLRPRGQYVVRVLGVKEHRASLGVFGNFFFAEDHPLLFHYNEPRQTIHFSGKPADIHELVLDIHQAYVTTFGPWRELAGDINRTQPLVSLLASGEGVLGVMPQPVAERVAKVFAHHKMTCTLDDEPAPAIDDHGRSQKMKLLGIGDSYFVAMDYSVDEIGKI
;
A
#
# COMPACT_ATOMS: atom_id res chain seq x y z
N MET A 1 3.80 28.81 5.55
CA MET A 1 3.19 27.57 5.03
C MET A 1 3.94 26.39 5.64
N PRO A 2 3.26 25.38 6.19
CA PRO A 2 3.91 24.13 6.64
C PRO A 2 4.76 23.53 5.52
N LYS A 3 5.98 23.07 5.82
CA LYS A 3 6.96 22.57 4.81
C LYS A 3 6.40 21.45 3.94
N ARG A 4 5.61 20.55 4.55
CA ARG A 4 4.85 19.50 3.86
C ARG A 4 3.90 20.06 2.79
N GLN A 5 3.14 21.10 3.12
CA GLN A 5 2.23 21.74 2.17
C GLN A 5 3.00 22.45 1.06
N LYS A 6 4.15 23.07 1.37
CA LYS A 6 5.02 23.71 0.37
C LYS A 6 5.52 22.68 -0.66
N LEU A 7 6.11 21.57 -0.19
CA LEU A 7 6.55 20.45 -1.04
C LEU A 7 5.41 19.95 -1.94
N GLN A 8 4.23 19.71 -1.37
CA GLN A 8 3.07 19.28 -2.17
C GLN A 8 2.62 20.33 -3.19
N SER A 9 2.66 21.62 -2.84
CA SER A 9 2.26 22.69 -3.75
C SER A 9 3.22 22.87 -4.92
N GLU A 10 4.50 22.59 -4.71
CA GLU A 10 5.54 22.66 -5.74
C GLU A 10 5.51 21.48 -6.72
N LEU A 11 4.65 20.47 -6.48
CA LEU A 11 4.52 19.25 -7.28
C LEU A 11 3.12 19.12 -7.91
N LYS A 12 2.31 20.19 -7.91
CA LYS A 12 0.93 20.18 -8.42
C LYS A 12 0.79 20.65 -9.87
N GLY A 13 1.77 21.38 -10.42
CA GLY A 13 1.71 21.88 -11.78
C GLY A 13 2.03 20.81 -12.82
N GLU A 14 1.50 20.95 -14.04
CA GLU A 14 1.78 20.03 -15.16
C GLU A 14 3.25 20.01 -15.58
N ARG A 15 3.98 21.08 -15.27
CA ARG A 15 5.42 21.25 -15.55
C ARG A 15 6.29 21.08 -14.31
N ASP A 16 5.70 20.70 -13.18
CA ASP A 16 6.40 20.51 -11.92
C ASP A 16 6.73 19.01 -11.76
N TYR A 17 7.99 18.73 -11.44
CA TYR A 17 8.51 17.39 -11.27
C TYR A 17 9.25 17.27 -9.94
N GLY A 18 9.18 16.08 -9.36
CA GLY A 18 10.03 15.71 -8.25
C GLY A 18 11.17 14.83 -8.72
N VAL A 19 12.30 14.89 -8.02
CA VAL A 19 13.43 13.99 -8.18
C VAL A 19 13.68 13.34 -6.84
N PHE A 20 13.50 12.03 -6.77
CA PHE A 20 13.81 11.23 -5.60
C PHE A 20 15.29 10.84 -5.68
N LEU A 21 16.12 11.58 -4.94
CA LEU A 21 17.58 11.55 -5.08
C LEU A 21 18.20 10.39 -4.31
N ALA A 22 17.75 10.16 -3.09
CA ALA A 22 18.31 9.14 -2.21
C ALA A 22 17.31 8.73 -1.13
N ALA A 23 17.44 7.48 -0.69
CA ALA A 23 16.80 6.96 0.51
C ALA A 23 17.89 6.32 1.38
N GLN A 24 17.92 6.65 2.66
CA GLN A 24 18.85 6.05 3.61
C GLN A 24 18.18 5.77 4.95
N MET A 25 18.72 4.83 5.70
CA MET A 25 18.31 4.61 7.09
C MET A 25 18.67 5.84 7.95
N GLY A 26 17.78 6.17 8.89
CA GLY A 26 17.95 7.24 9.84
C GLY A 26 18.79 6.84 11.06
N GLY A 27 18.54 7.49 12.19
CA GLY A 27 19.27 7.22 13.44
C GLY A 27 18.85 5.91 14.12
N VAL A 28 17.73 5.32 13.70
CA VAL A 28 17.17 4.07 14.22
C VAL A 28 16.69 3.18 13.06
N PRO A 29 16.59 1.84 13.25
CA PRO A 29 16.21 0.92 12.18
C PRO A 29 14.84 1.17 11.55
N GLU A 30 13.90 1.74 12.32
CA GLU A 30 12.54 2.04 11.87
C GLU A 30 12.38 3.47 11.32
N GLU A 31 13.48 4.17 11.04
CA GLU A 31 13.48 5.49 10.42
C GLU A 31 14.14 5.44 9.03
N LEU A 32 13.49 6.06 8.03
CA LEU A 32 14.12 6.36 6.73
C LEU A 32 14.18 7.87 6.51
N GLN A 33 15.24 8.33 5.86
CA GLN A 33 15.38 9.69 5.37
C GLN A 33 15.39 9.68 3.85
N LEU A 34 14.42 10.37 3.27
CA LEU A 34 14.23 10.49 1.82
C LEU A 34 14.65 11.89 1.39
N MET A 35 15.59 11.98 0.46
CA MET A 35 16.02 13.25 -0.13
C MET A 35 15.24 13.49 -1.42
N ILE A 36 14.47 14.57 -1.44
CA ILE A 36 13.59 14.93 -2.55
C ILE A 36 13.97 16.32 -3.03
N GLN A 37 14.11 16.49 -4.34
CA GLN A 37 14.24 17.79 -4.98
C GLN A 37 12.99 18.08 -5.82
N THR A 38 12.46 19.28 -5.74
CA THR A 38 11.44 19.78 -6.66
C THR A 38 12.12 20.53 -7.80
N ALA A 39 11.58 20.40 -9.00
CA ALA A 39 12.07 21.08 -10.18
C ALA A 39 10.92 21.44 -11.10
N GLN A 40 11.12 22.45 -11.94
CA GLN A 40 10.17 22.84 -12.97
C GLN A 40 10.82 22.68 -14.34
N LEU A 41 10.07 22.18 -15.31
CA LEU A 41 10.52 22.08 -16.69
C LEU A 41 10.69 23.48 -17.30
N ASP A 42 11.92 23.76 -17.73
CA ASP A 42 12.28 24.97 -18.48
C ASP A 42 12.52 24.57 -19.95
N GLU A 43 11.52 24.87 -20.79
CA GLU A 43 11.56 24.57 -22.23
C GLU A 43 12.64 25.37 -22.97
N GLN A 44 13.03 26.53 -22.46
CA GLN A 44 14.07 27.36 -23.09
C GLN A 44 15.47 26.80 -22.82
N ALA A 45 15.68 26.27 -21.62
CA ALA A 45 16.93 25.61 -21.24
C ALA A 45 16.98 24.12 -21.66
N GLY A 46 15.84 23.54 -22.07
CA GLY A 46 15.72 22.13 -22.42
C GLY A 46 15.93 21.17 -21.25
N GLY A 47 15.59 21.60 -20.02
CA GLY A 47 15.91 20.83 -18.81
C GLY A 47 15.06 21.16 -17.58
N LEU A 48 15.32 20.45 -16.48
CA LEU A 48 14.67 20.65 -15.19
C LEU A 48 15.44 21.67 -14.36
N ARG A 49 14.79 22.77 -14.00
CA ARG A 49 15.35 23.79 -13.11
C ARG A 49 14.98 23.49 -11.65
N PRO A 50 15.95 23.26 -10.75
CA PRO A 50 15.69 23.01 -9.34
C PRO A 50 14.95 24.19 -8.68
N ARG A 51 14.02 23.88 -7.75
CA ARG A 51 13.24 24.87 -6.98
C ARG A 51 13.46 24.75 -5.48
N GLY A 52 13.44 23.52 -4.96
CA GLY A 52 13.60 23.26 -3.54
C GLY A 52 14.19 21.88 -3.28
N GLN A 53 14.85 21.74 -2.14
CA GLN A 53 15.34 20.47 -1.63
C GLN A 53 14.73 20.18 -0.27
N TYR A 54 14.36 18.93 -0.05
CA TYR A 54 13.61 18.47 1.10
C TYR A 54 14.18 17.16 1.64
N VAL A 55 14.17 17.01 2.96
CA VAL A 55 14.24 15.70 3.62
C VAL A 55 12.84 15.33 4.08
N VAL A 56 12.36 14.17 3.69
CA VAL A 56 11.20 13.54 4.30
C VAL A 56 11.69 12.46 5.24
N ARG A 57 11.41 12.60 6.54
CA ARG A 57 11.65 11.52 7.51
C ARG A 57 10.41 10.65 7.59
N VAL A 58 10.62 9.36 7.42
CA VAL A 58 9.61 8.33 7.56
C VAL A 58 9.83 7.66 8.92
N LEU A 59 8.85 7.76 9.82
CA LEU A 59 8.98 7.36 11.21
C LEU A 59 8.14 6.11 11.49
N GLY A 60 8.74 5.07 12.05
CA GLY A 60 8.06 3.81 12.34
C GLY A 60 7.74 3.03 11.06
N VAL A 61 8.72 2.90 10.17
CA VAL A 61 8.60 2.22 8.88
C VAL A 61 8.23 0.75 9.10
N LYS A 62 7.16 0.29 8.45
CA LYS A 62 6.78 -1.14 8.41
C LYS A 62 7.09 -1.77 7.07
N GLU A 63 6.91 -1.03 5.98
CA GLU A 63 7.13 -1.53 4.64
C GLU A 63 7.53 -0.37 3.73
N HIS A 64 8.38 -0.64 2.75
CA HIS A 64 8.70 0.32 1.71
C HIS A 64 9.09 -0.37 0.41
N ARG A 65 8.86 0.34 -0.69
CA ARG A 65 9.43 0.08 -2.01
C ARG A 65 9.99 1.40 -2.51
N ALA A 66 11.30 1.44 -2.77
CA ALA A 66 11.98 2.64 -3.24
C ALA A 66 12.49 2.45 -4.67
N SER A 67 12.14 3.40 -5.54
CA SER A 67 12.64 3.55 -6.89
C SER A 67 13.07 5.01 -7.07
N LEU A 68 14.38 5.22 -7.19
CA LEU A 68 14.96 6.56 -7.34
C LEU A 68 14.73 7.09 -8.76
N GLY A 69 14.71 8.42 -8.90
CA GLY A 69 14.54 9.08 -10.19
C GLY A 69 13.46 10.16 -10.21
N VAL A 70 13.04 10.53 -11.42
CA VAL A 70 12.02 11.56 -11.64
C VAL A 70 10.64 10.97 -11.37
N PHE A 71 9.78 11.72 -10.69
CA PHE A 71 8.41 11.36 -10.42
C PHE A 71 7.46 12.55 -10.64
N GLY A 72 6.23 12.24 -11.05
CA GLY A 72 5.16 13.24 -11.23
C GLY A 72 4.07 13.19 -10.16
N ASN A 73 4.09 12.19 -9.27
CA ASN A 73 3.07 12.05 -8.22
C ASN A 73 3.73 11.96 -6.85
N PHE A 74 3.19 12.71 -5.89
CA PHE A 74 3.61 12.72 -4.50
C PHE A 74 2.41 12.96 -3.59
N PHE A 75 2.10 12.01 -2.72
CA PHE A 75 0.93 12.11 -1.87
C PHE A 75 1.15 11.44 -0.52
N PHE A 76 0.34 11.87 0.45
CA PHE A 76 0.16 11.18 1.70
C PHE A 76 -1.28 10.71 1.78
N ALA A 77 -1.50 9.49 2.23
CA ALA A 77 -2.83 8.93 2.42
C ALA A 77 -2.94 8.28 3.80
N GLU A 78 -4.08 8.47 4.44
CA GLU A 78 -4.48 7.74 5.65
C GLU A 78 -5.52 6.66 5.33
N ASP A 79 -6.15 6.78 4.17
CA ASP A 79 -7.06 5.81 3.58
C ASP A 79 -6.55 5.45 2.17
N HIS A 80 -6.06 4.22 2.03
CA HIS A 80 -5.57 3.68 0.77
C HIS A 80 -5.59 2.15 0.86
N PRO A 81 -5.94 1.40 -0.21
CA PRO A 81 -6.05 -0.06 -0.13
C PRO A 81 -4.81 -0.77 0.42
N LEU A 82 -3.61 -0.27 0.09
CA LEU A 82 -2.33 -0.78 0.62
C LEU A 82 -2.30 -0.81 2.16
N LEU A 83 -3.00 0.11 2.82
CA LEU A 83 -3.06 0.21 4.28
C LEU A 83 -3.98 -0.81 4.94
N PHE A 84 -4.83 -1.52 4.18
CA PHE A 84 -5.77 -2.49 4.77
C PHE A 84 -5.04 -3.61 5.52
N HIS A 85 -3.87 -4.06 5.04
CA HIS A 85 -3.04 -5.05 5.74
C HIS A 85 -2.53 -4.60 7.12
N TYR A 86 -2.60 -3.30 7.41
CA TYR A 86 -2.08 -2.71 8.65
C TYR A 86 -3.17 -2.17 9.56
N ASN A 87 -4.21 -1.60 8.97
CA ASN A 87 -5.21 -0.81 9.69
C ASN A 87 -6.55 -1.55 9.85
N GLU A 88 -6.81 -2.59 9.06
CA GLU A 88 -8.06 -3.34 9.11
C GLU A 88 -7.89 -4.67 9.86
N PRO A 89 -8.96 -5.17 10.49
CA PRO A 89 -8.98 -6.53 11.02
C PRO A 89 -8.66 -7.55 9.93
N ARG A 90 -7.99 -8.64 10.32
CA ARG A 90 -7.73 -9.76 9.43
C ARG A 90 -8.78 -10.83 9.67
N GLN A 91 -9.19 -11.49 8.59
CA GLN A 91 -10.17 -12.55 8.64
C GLN A 91 -9.63 -13.79 7.93
N THR A 92 -9.80 -14.93 8.59
CA THR A 92 -9.54 -16.24 8.00
C THR A 92 -10.75 -16.65 7.18
N ILE A 93 -10.51 -17.00 5.92
CA ILE A 93 -11.57 -17.37 4.97
C ILE A 93 -11.63 -18.88 4.87
N HIS A 94 -12.68 -19.46 5.44
CA HIS A 94 -13.01 -20.87 5.33
C HIS A 94 -14.08 -21.06 4.26
N PHE A 95 -13.96 -22.10 3.44
CA PHE A 95 -14.94 -22.42 2.41
C PHE A 95 -15.35 -23.89 2.45
N SER A 96 -16.56 -24.17 1.98
CA SER A 96 -17.04 -25.52 1.71
C SER A 96 -18.02 -25.56 0.53
N GLY A 97 -18.05 -26.69 -0.18
CA GLY A 97 -18.79 -26.89 -1.42
C GLY A 97 -17.85 -27.06 -2.62
N LYS A 98 -18.38 -27.60 -3.73
CA LYS A 98 -17.62 -27.76 -4.98
C LYS A 98 -18.13 -26.78 -6.02
N PRO A 99 -17.25 -25.96 -6.64
CA PRO A 99 -17.68 -25.06 -7.70
C PRO A 99 -18.09 -25.87 -8.95
N ALA A 100 -18.99 -25.29 -9.74
CA ALA A 100 -19.34 -25.85 -11.04
C ALA A 100 -18.16 -25.75 -12.04
N ASP A 101 -17.44 -24.63 -11.99
CA ASP A 101 -16.21 -24.38 -12.74
C ASP A 101 -15.15 -23.78 -11.81
N ILE A 102 -14.03 -24.49 -11.63
CA ILE A 102 -12.93 -24.06 -10.77
C ILE A 102 -12.17 -22.89 -11.38
N HIS A 103 -12.04 -22.85 -12.70
CA HIS A 103 -11.27 -21.80 -13.39
C HIS A 103 -12.00 -20.45 -13.32
N GLU A 104 -13.32 -20.47 -13.47
CA GLU A 104 -14.16 -19.28 -13.29
C GLU A 104 -14.06 -18.74 -11.85
N LEU A 105 -14.19 -19.63 -10.84
CA LEU A 105 -14.03 -19.24 -9.43
C LEU A 105 -12.66 -18.60 -9.16
N VAL A 106 -11.57 -19.19 -9.66
CA VAL A 106 -10.21 -18.65 -9.48
C VAL A 106 -10.10 -17.25 -10.10
N LEU A 107 -10.66 -17.06 -11.30
CA LEU A 107 -10.64 -15.78 -11.98
C LEU A 107 -11.42 -14.71 -11.22
N ASP A 108 -12.59 -15.05 -10.68
CA ASP A 108 -13.41 -14.14 -9.90
C ASP A 108 -12.75 -13.75 -8.57
N ILE A 109 -12.10 -14.71 -7.89
CA ILE A 109 -11.31 -14.42 -6.68
C ILE A 109 -10.17 -13.45 -7.02
N HIS A 110 -9.44 -13.69 -8.12
CA HIS A 110 -8.36 -12.80 -8.55
C HIS A 110 -8.90 -11.41 -8.91
N GLN A 111 -10.03 -11.33 -9.60
CA GLN A 111 -10.68 -10.08 -9.95
C GLN A 111 -11.14 -9.30 -8.70
N ALA A 112 -11.73 -9.98 -7.71
CA ALA A 112 -12.09 -9.37 -6.43
C ALA A 112 -10.85 -8.79 -5.71
N TYR A 113 -9.72 -9.48 -5.79
CA TYR A 113 -8.46 -9.02 -5.19
C TYR A 113 -7.88 -7.80 -5.93
N VAL A 114 -7.73 -7.88 -7.26
CA VAL A 114 -7.17 -6.80 -8.09
C VAL A 114 -8.06 -5.56 -8.08
N THR A 115 -9.38 -5.70 -8.05
CA THR A 115 -10.30 -4.54 -7.91
C THR A 115 -10.22 -3.88 -6.53
N THR A 116 -9.67 -4.56 -5.53
CA THR A 116 -9.47 -3.99 -4.20
C THR A 116 -8.12 -3.32 -4.08
N PHE A 117 -7.04 -3.99 -4.45
CA PHE A 117 -5.68 -3.50 -4.25
C PHE A 117 -5.03 -2.89 -5.50
N GLY A 118 -5.63 -3.00 -6.68
CA GLY A 118 -4.99 -2.59 -7.92
C GLY A 118 -3.61 -3.25 -8.09
N PRO A 119 -2.57 -2.48 -8.47
CA PRO A 119 -1.22 -3.01 -8.64
C PRO A 119 -0.41 -3.10 -7.32
N TRP A 120 -1.01 -2.78 -6.17
CA TRP A 120 -0.27 -2.58 -4.93
C TRP A 120 0.01 -3.87 -4.14
N ARG A 121 -0.80 -4.91 -4.36
CA ARG A 121 -0.71 -6.20 -3.66
C ARG A 121 -0.99 -7.34 -4.61
N GLU A 122 -0.43 -8.49 -4.29
CA GLU A 122 -0.63 -9.74 -5.03
C GLU A 122 -1.39 -10.74 -4.18
N LEU A 123 -2.38 -11.42 -4.79
CA LEU A 123 -3.21 -12.42 -4.14
C LEU A 123 -2.38 -13.51 -3.44
N ALA A 124 -1.26 -13.87 -4.06
CA ALA A 124 -0.34 -14.86 -3.51
C ALA A 124 0.05 -14.54 -2.05
N GLY A 125 0.17 -13.27 -1.67
CA GLY A 125 0.54 -12.83 -0.31
C GLY A 125 -0.43 -13.28 0.79
N ASP A 126 -1.71 -13.44 0.45
CA ASP A 126 -2.78 -13.61 1.42
C ASP A 126 -3.45 -14.99 1.37
N ILE A 127 -3.19 -15.79 0.32
CA ILE A 127 -3.73 -17.14 0.19
C ILE A 127 -2.85 -18.19 0.86
N ASN A 128 -3.48 -19.31 1.22
CA ASN A 128 -2.83 -20.50 1.71
C ASN A 128 -1.99 -21.13 0.60
N ARG A 129 -0.67 -21.17 0.81
CA ARG A 129 0.33 -21.70 -0.13
C ARG A 129 0.74 -23.15 0.15
N THR A 130 0.13 -23.83 1.11
CA THR A 130 0.48 -25.23 1.42
C THR A 130 0.18 -26.18 0.26
N GLN A 131 -0.74 -25.79 -0.62
CA GLN A 131 -1.06 -26.50 -1.86
C GLN A 131 -1.49 -25.54 -2.97
N PRO A 132 -1.43 -25.94 -4.25
CA PRO A 132 -1.88 -25.11 -5.36
C PRO A 132 -3.35 -24.69 -5.21
N LEU A 133 -3.67 -23.42 -5.52
CA LEU A 133 -5.01 -22.85 -5.33
C LEU A 133 -6.11 -23.66 -6.03
N VAL A 134 -5.86 -24.12 -7.27
CA VAL A 134 -6.81 -24.96 -8.02
C VAL A 134 -7.07 -26.27 -7.27
N SER A 135 -6.04 -26.90 -6.73
CA SER A 135 -6.17 -28.14 -5.94
C SER A 135 -6.91 -27.90 -4.62
N LEU A 136 -6.67 -26.77 -3.97
CA LEU A 136 -7.38 -26.36 -2.75
C LEU A 136 -8.88 -26.22 -3.02
N LEU A 137 -9.26 -25.45 -4.03
CA LEU A 137 -10.66 -25.23 -4.37
C LEU A 137 -11.34 -26.51 -4.88
N ALA A 138 -10.61 -27.37 -5.60
CA ALA A 138 -11.11 -28.66 -6.08
C ALA A 138 -11.42 -29.66 -4.96
N SER A 139 -10.72 -29.57 -3.82
CA SER A 139 -10.97 -30.44 -2.67
C SER A 139 -12.38 -30.25 -2.11
N GLY A 140 -12.95 -29.05 -2.29
CA GLY A 140 -14.32 -28.70 -1.90
C GLY A 140 -14.46 -28.23 -0.47
N GLU A 141 -13.39 -28.17 0.31
CA GLU A 141 -13.37 -27.56 1.63
C GLU A 141 -11.96 -27.13 2.02
N GLY A 142 -11.83 -26.09 2.84
CA GLY A 142 -10.54 -25.71 3.40
C GLY A 142 -10.45 -24.24 3.77
N VAL A 143 -9.21 -23.82 4.05
CA VAL A 143 -8.87 -22.42 4.35
C VAL A 143 -8.24 -21.81 3.12
N LEU A 144 -8.90 -20.81 2.54
CA LEU A 144 -8.37 -20.08 1.39
C LEU A 144 -7.15 -19.24 1.80
N GLY A 145 -7.19 -18.60 2.96
CA GLY A 145 -6.14 -17.69 3.40
C GLY A 145 -6.61 -16.73 4.49
N VAL A 146 -5.74 -15.78 4.83
CA VAL A 146 -5.98 -14.75 5.85
C VAL A 146 -5.77 -13.39 5.21
N MET A 147 -6.85 -12.62 5.07
CA MET A 147 -6.87 -11.36 4.32
C MET A 147 -7.47 -10.23 5.16
N PRO A 148 -7.24 -8.95 4.80
CA PRO A 148 -7.94 -7.84 5.43
C PRO A 148 -9.45 -7.91 5.18
N GLN A 149 -10.24 -7.50 6.17
CA GLN A 149 -11.71 -7.59 6.18
C GLN A 149 -12.36 -7.10 4.87
N PRO A 150 -12.03 -5.93 4.29
CA PRO A 150 -12.69 -5.46 3.07
C PRO A 150 -12.56 -6.41 1.88
N VAL A 151 -11.45 -7.16 1.80
CA VAL A 151 -11.18 -8.12 0.73
C VAL A 151 -11.83 -9.45 1.06
N ALA A 152 -11.75 -9.89 2.31
CA ALA A 152 -12.37 -11.12 2.77
C ALA A 152 -13.90 -11.11 2.54
N GLU A 153 -14.57 -10.00 2.83
CA GLU A 153 -16.00 -9.82 2.53
C GLU A 153 -16.31 -9.86 1.03
N ARG A 154 -15.42 -9.33 0.18
CA ARG A 154 -15.58 -9.41 -1.29
C ARG A 154 -15.41 -10.84 -1.79
N VAL A 155 -14.41 -11.55 -1.29
CA VAL A 155 -14.16 -12.95 -1.63
C VAL A 155 -15.31 -13.85 -1.15
N ALA A 156 -15.88 -13.59 0.03
CA ALA A 156 -17.06 -14.31 0.50
C ALA A 156 -18.26 -14.16 -0.45
N LYS A 157 -18.46 -12.97 -1.04
CA LYS A 157 -19.49 -12.74 -2.08
C LYS A 157 -19.22 -13.54 -3.35
N VAL A 158 -17.95 -13.71 -3.74
CA VAL A 158 -17.56 -14.57 -4.86
C VAL A 158 -17.94 -16.02 -4.57
N PHE A 159 -17.60 -16.57 -3.41
CA PHE A 159 -18.01 -17.93 -3.04
C PHE A 159 -19.55 -18.10 -3.07
N ALA A 160 -20.29 -17.13 -2.54
CA ALA A 160 -21.74 -17.16 -2.55
C ALA A 160 -22.32 -17.15 -3.98
N HIS A 161 -21.72 -16.37 -4.89
CA HIS A 161 -22.08 -16.36 -6.32
C HIS A 161 -21.93 -17.75 -6.96
N HIS A 162 -20.87 -18.47 -6.59
CA HIS A 162 -20.58 -19.84 -7.01
C HIS A 162 -21.34 -20.93 -6.22
N LYS A 163 -22.35 -20.54 -5.42
CA LYS A 163 -23.16 -21.44 -4.58
C LYS A 163 -22.34 -22.24 -3.55
N MET A 164 -21.22 -21.69 -3.12
CA MET A 164 -20.37 -22.25 -2.07
C MET A 164 -20.64 -21.54 -0.74
N THR A 165 -20.39 -22.25 0.35
CA THR A 165 -20.48 -21.69 1.70
C THR A 165 -19.13 -21.09 2.06
N CYS A 166 -19.13 -19.88 2.62
CA CYS A 166 -17.95 -19.19 3.11
C CYS A 166 -18.20 -18.72 4.54
N THR A 167 -17.26 -19.00 5.45
CA THR A 167 -17.27 -18.45 6.82
C THR A 167 -16.02 -17.60 7.03
N LEU A 168 -16.20 -16.49 7.74
CA LEU A 168 -15.16 -15.52 8.03
C LEU A 168 -14.93 -15.54 9.54
N ASP A 169 -13.73 -15.93 9.95
CA ASP A 169 -13.33 -15.92 11.35
C ASP A 169 -12.40 -14.73 11.60
N ASP A 170 -12.78 -13.87 12.54
CA ASP A 170 -11.99 -12.69 12.90
C ASP A 170 -10.71 -13.11 13.62
N GLU A 171 -9.57 -12.63 13.13
CA GLU A 171 -8.35 -12.59 13.93
C GLU A 171 -8.38 -11.34 14.81
N PRO A 172 -7.88 -11.42 16.06
CA PRO A 172 -7.81 -10.26 16.92
C PRO A 172 -7.01 -9.15 16.24
N ALA A 173 -7.65 -7.99 16.06
CA ALA A 173 -7.00 -6.80 15.53
C ALA A 173 -5.78 -6.44 16.41
N PRO A 174 -4.70 -5.89 15.83
CA PRO A 174 -3.60 -5.36 16.64
C PRO A 174 -4.16 -4.34 17.63
N ALA A 175 -4.02 -4.64 18.92
CA ALA A 175 -4.53 -3.82 20.00
C ALA A 175 -3.93 -2.41 19.96
N ILE A 176 -4.76 -1.42 20.26
CA ILE A 176 -4.34 -0.06 20.64
C ILE A 176 -3.24 -0.19 21.71
N ASP A 177 -2.18 0.63 21.63
CA ASP A 177 -1.16 0.57 22.69
C ASP A 177 -1.77 0.97 24.05
N ASP A 178 -1.15 0.51 25.14
CA ASP A 178 -1.55 0.84 26.52
C ASP A 178 -1.48 2.36 26.83
N HIS A 179 -1.10 3.18 25.85
CA HIS A 179 -0.87 4.62 25.97
C HIS A 179 -1.80 5.47 25.11
N GLY A 180 -2.81 4.87 24.46
CA GLY A 180 -3.84 5.57 23.70
C GLY A 180 -3.34 6.28 22.44
N ARG A 181 -2.16 5.90 21.91
CA ARG A 181 -1.64 6.45 20.65
C ARG A 181 -2.22 5.67 19.49
N SER A 182 -2.57 6.41 18.42
CA SER A 182 -3.01 5.79 17.18
C SER A 182 -1.88 4.98 16.57
N GLN A 183 -2.05 3.66 16.47
CA GLN A 183 -1.17 2.77 15.70
C GLN A 183 -1.53 2.73 14.20
N LYS A 184 -2.44 3.59 13.75
CA LYS A 184 -2.83 3.60 12.34
C LYS A 184 -1.63 4.00 11.47
N MET A 185 -1.26 3.10 10.59
CA MET A 185 -0.25 3.34 9.58
C MET A 185 -0.78 4.31 8.54
N LYS A 186 0.15 5.10 7.99
CA LYS A 186 -0.06 6.09 6.95
C LYS A 186 0.81 5.74 5.76
N LEU A 187 0.39 6.15 4.57
CA LEU A 187 1.09 5.93 3.31
C LEU A 187 1.72 7.23 2.80
N LEU A 188 2.96 7.14 2.34
CA LEU A 188 3.60 8.12 1.47
C LEU A 188 3.87 7.48 0.12
N GLY A 189 3.30 8.04 -0.95
CA GLY A 189 3.56 7.63 -2.33
C GLY A 189 4.45 8.64 -3.05
N ILE A 190 5.45 8.14 -3.80
CA ILE A 190 6.41 8.92 -4.60
C ILE A 190 6.62 8.22 -5.94
N GLY A 191 5.87 8.59 -6.97
CA GLY A 191 5.84 7.85 -8.24
C GLY A 191 5.50 6.37 -8.01
N ASP A 192 6.40 5.47 -8.42
CA ASP A 192 6.28 4.02 -8.19
C ASP A 192 6.79 3.56 -6.82
N SER A 193 7.32 4.48 -6.01
CA SER A 193 7.76 4.22 -4.65
C SER A 193 6.62 4.41 -3.68
N TYR A 194 6.63 3.63 -2.59
CA TYR A 194 5.75 3.86 -1.47
C TYR A 194 6.41 3.50 -0.15
N PHE A 195 5.91 4.10 0.92
CA PHE A 195 6.38 3.91 2.28
C PHE A 195 5.14 3.80 3.18
N VAL A 196 5.10 2.78 4.03
CA VAL A 196 4.09 2.58 5.07
C VAL A 196 4.76 2.79 6.41
N ALA A 197 4.24 3.74 7.18
CA ALA A 197 4.85 4.14 8.44
C ALA A 197 3.84 4.80 9.39
N MET A 198 4.24 4.99 10.64
CA MET A 198 3.40 5.64 11.66
C MET A 198 3.22 7.13 11.39
N ASP A 199 4.30 7.82 10.98
CA ASP A 199 4.22 9.24 10.67
C ASP A 199 5.32 9.73 9.71
N TYR A 200 5.15 10.96 9.23
CA TYR A 200 6.08 11.61 8.30
C TYR A 200 6.37 13.05 8.70
N SER A 201 7.65 13.42 8.72
CA SER A 201 8.07 14.82 8.84
C SER A 201 8.76 15.30 7.57
N VAL A 202 8.61 16.59 7.26
CA VAL A 202 9.19 17.20 6.06
C VAL A 202 10.00 18.42 6.48
N ASP A 203 11.28 18.43 6.11
CA ASP A 203 12.21 19.53 6.32
C ASP A 203 12.76 20.04 4.99
N GLU A 204 13.09 21.32 4.92
CA GLU A 204 13.69 21.97 3.74
C GLU A 204 15.20 22.07 3.96
N ILE A 205 15.99 21.67 2.98
CA ILE A 205 17.46 21.67 3.01
C ILE A 205 17.96 22.93 2.30
N GLY A 206 17.94 24.06 3.01
CA GLY A 206 18.42 25.34 2.47
C GLY A 206 17.61 25.87 1.29
N LYS A 207 18.01 27.05 0.79
CA LYS A 207 17.52 27.60 -0.47
C LYS A 207 18.60 27.39 -1.53
N ILE A 208 18.21 26.87 -2.70
CA ILE A 208 19.07 26.80 -3.89
C ILE A 208 19.16 28.19 -4.52
#